data_AF-A0A959CEI8-F1
#
_entry.id   AF-A0A959CEI8-F1
#
_cell.length_a   1.000
_cell.length_b   1.000
_cell.length_c   1.000
_cell.angle_alpha   90.00
_cell.angle_beta   90.00
_cell.angle_gamma   90.00
#
_symmetry.space_group_name_H-M   'P 1'
#
loop_
_entity.id
_entity.type
_entity.pdbx_description
1 polymer ?
#
loop_
_entity_poly.entity_id
_entity_poly.type
_entity_poly.pdbx_seq_one_letter_code
_entity_poly.pdbx_strand_id
1 'polypeptide(L)'
;MPHFAGGGANESYKNTELYKTFIRKYSQQLPPQQADQQTAVLMYTGNQPFVGTAIYYGAIVCFLFVMGLFLVPGSLKWWLAGGGMFMVSLAWGKNFFLNDILYDYMPMFSKFRAVSMALGIGQLCFAVLAAMGLQKLADPDIAVDRKKRALMISAGFSVFWCLLAIAFAPGGGPRDEMLQQAPDLLAALKSDRASLVRSDAFRSIGFILAAAALMWFYLKGSLKAGLMVILVALLALVDHWLVCNRTLSSDNYEVKKEATAAPAAQPYDLQIKQDKDLLYRVLDYSRGKMTTNATASYFHKSLSGYHAAKLQRYQDMVDRYFGDVYPEDERYLPGILKMAGMFNVKYVIKPSGEVVPNPAALGNAWFVSGFRTVANAD
;
A
#
# COMPACT_ATOMS: atom_id res chain seq x y z
N MET A 1 -0.35 3.67 -14.87
CA MET A 1 -0.79 4.93 -14.24
C MET A 1 -0.99 4.69 -12.76
N PRO A 2 -0.35 5.45 -11.86
CA PRO A 2 -0.46 5.26 -10.41
C PRO A 2 -1.92 5.29 -9.90
N HIS A 3 -2.72 6.26 -10.35
CA HIS A 3 -4.11 6.42 -9.88
C HIS A 3 -5.16 5.59 -10.62
N PHE A 4 -4.80 4.64 -11.49
CA PHE A 4 -5.82 3.89 -12.26
C PHE A 4 -6.82 3.15 -11.37
N ALA A 5 -6.38 2.69 -10.19
CA ALA A 5 -7.25 2.10 -9.18
C ALA A 5 -7.48 3.02 -7.97
N GLY A 6 -7.26 4.33 -8.11
CA GLY A 6 -7.45 5.33 -7.06
C GLY A 6 -6.24 5.69 -6.21
N GLY A 7 -5.08 5.05 -6.42
CA GLY A 7 -3.83 5.35 -5.69
C GLY A 7 -3.63 4.51 -4.43
N GLY A 8 -2.71 4.93 -3.56
CA GLY A 8 -2.39 4.25 -2.30
C GLY A 8 -3.03 4.89 -1.07
N ALA A 9 -3.14 4.12 0.02
CA ALA A 9 -3.63 4.60 1.33
C ALA A 9 -2.67 5.60 2.00
N ASN A 10 -1.39 5.57 1.64
CA ASN A 10 -0.35 6.47 2.16
C ASN A 10 -0.09 7.68 1.23
N GLU A 11 -0.88 7.85 0.17
CA GLU A 11 -0.78 8.98 -0.74
C GLU A 11 -1.59 10.17 -0.21
N SER A 12 -1.11 11.38 -0.46
CA SER A 12 -1.80 12.60 -0.03
C SER A 12 -2.88 13.01 -1.03
N TYR A 13 -4.12 13.16 -0.54
CA TYR A 13 -5.27 13.61 -1.36
C TYR A 13 -5.74 15.02 -1.01
N LYS A 14 -4.94 15.78 -0.25
CA LYS A 14 -5.29 17.12 0.25
C LYS A 14 -5.74 18.12 -0.83
N ASN A 15 -5.26 17.95 -2.06
CA ASN A 15 -5.57 18.84 -3.19
C ASN A 15 -6.90 18.51 -3.90
N THR A 16 -7.52 17.37 -3.57
CA THR A 16 -8.76 16.89 -4.20
C THR A 16 -9.99 17.66 -3.71
N GLU A 17 -11.03 17.76 -4.54
CA GLU A 17 -12.27 18.42 -4.13
C GLU A 17 -13.04 17.60 -3.09
N LEU A 18 -12.90 16.27 -3.12
CA LEU A 18 -13.41 15.38 -2.10
C LEU A 18 -12.84 15.74 -0.73
N TYR A 19 -11.52 15.82 -0.58
CA TYR A 19 -10.88 16.17 0.69
C TYR A 19 -11.34 17.55 1.19
N LYS A 20 -11.35 18.56 0.31
CA LYS A 20 -11.80 19.91 0.65
C LYS A 20 -13.25 19.94 1.10
N THR A 21 -14.14 19.20 0.43
CA THR A 21 -15.56 19.11 0.78
C THR A 21 -15.76 18.34 2.08
N PHE A 22 -14.96 17.29 2.30
CA PHE A 22 -14.99 16.46 3.51
C PHE A 22 -14.60 17.28 4.74
N ILE A 23 -13.49 18.03 4.67
CA ILE A 23 -13.07 18.95 5.74
C ILE A 23 -14.11 20.07 5.92
N ARG A 24 -14.64 20.66 4.85
CA ARG A 24 -15.66 21.72 4.99
C ARG A 24 -16.90 21.25 5.73
N LYS A 25 -17.37 20.02 5.49
CA LYS A 25 -18.57 19.46 6.13
C LYS A 25 -18.32 18.88 7.53
N TYR A 26 -17.14 18.30 7.78
CA TYR A 26 -16.86 17.53 9.01
C TYR A 26 -15.65 18.01 9.82
N SER A 27 -15.11 19.20 9.52
CA SER A 27 -13.94 19.78 10.22
C SER A 27 -14.05 19.84 11.74
N GLN A 28 -15.25 19.98 12.29
CA GLN A 28 -15.46 20.01 13.74
C GLN A 28 -15.33 18.62 14.41
N GLN A 29 -15.41 17.54 13.64
CA GLN A 29 -15.46 16.17 14.15
C GLN A 29 -14.22 15.33 13.80
N LEU A 30 -13.44 15.76 12.81
CA LEU A 30 -12.36 14.95 12.24
C LEU A 30 -11.03 15.72 12.16
N PRO A 31 -9.97 15.24 12.87
CA PRO A 31 -8.63 15.73 12.67
C PRO A 31 -8.18 15.60 11.20
N PRO A 32 -7.38 16.53 10.65
CA PRO A 32 -6.96 16.50 9.24
C PRO A 32 -6.31 15.20 8.79
N GLN A 33 -5.54 14.53 9.67
CA GLN A 33 -4.91 13.24 9.38
C GLN A 33 -5.93 12.11 9.16
N GLN A 34 -7.02 12.09 9.92
CA GLN A 34 -8.07 11.08 9.76
C GLN A 34 -8.87 11.32 8.47
N ALA A 35 -9.08 12.59 8.11
CA ALA A 35 -9.75 12.95 6.86
C ALA A 35 -8.97 12.52 5.61
N ASP A 36 -7.64 12.65 5.62
CA ASP A 36 -6.80 12.22 4.49
C ASP A 36 -6.84 10.70 4.33
N GLN A 37 -6.76 9.95 5.43
CA GLN A 37 -6.88 8.48 5.42
C GLN A 37 -8.25 8.01 4.92
N GLN A 38 -9.34 8.66 5.36
CA GLN A 38 -10.69 8.32 4.90
C GLN A 38 -10.87 8.66 3.41
N THR A 39 -10.32 9.78 2.96
CA THR A 39 -10.32 10.17 1.54
C THR A 39 -9.57 9.14 0.71
N ALA A 40 -8.38 8.71 1.14
CA ALA A 40 -7.57 7.70 0.46
C ALA A 40 -8.31 6.34 0.33
N VAL A 41 -8.97 5.92 1.42
CA VAL A 41 -9.81 4.71 1.47
C VAL A 41 -10.96 4.78 0.47
N LEU A 42 -11.58 5.95 0.31
CA LEU A 42 -12.67 6.17 -0.65
C LEU A 42 -12.16 6.28 -2.09
N MET A 43 -10.97 6.83 -2.33
CA MET A 43 -10.42 6.97 -3.68
C MET A 43 -10.15 5.61 -4.34
N TYR A 44 -9.72 4.61 -3.57
CA TYR A 44 -9.39 3.28 -4.08
C TYR A 44 -10.60 2.55 -4.69
N THR A 45 -10.48 2.11 -5.94
CA THR A 45 -11.53 1.42 -6.71
C THR A 45 -11.24 -0.07 -6.94
N GLY A 46 -10.07 -0.56 -6.55
CA GLY A 46 -9.67 -1.94 -6.78
C GLY A 46 -10.22 -2.94 -5.76
N ASN A 47 -9.91 -4.22 -5.99
CA ASN A 47 -10.39 -5.34 -5.17
C ASN A 47 -9.42 -5.74 -4.04
N GLN A 48 -8.29 -5.05 -3.88
CA GLN A 48 -7.33 -5.39 -2.81
C GLN A 48 -7.83 -4.82 -1.47
N PRO A 49 -7.75 -5.58 -0.37
CA PRO A 49 -8.19 -5.10 0.95
C PRO A 49 -7.45 -3.86 1.41
N PHE A 50 -6.15 -3.78 1.09
CA PHE A 50 -5.29 -2.66 1.44
C PHE A 50 -4.18 -2.50 0.40
N VAL A 51 -3.94 -1.27 -0.03
CA VAL A 51 -2.83 -0.89 -0.92
C VAL A 51 -2.10 0.28 -0.29
N GLY A 52 -0.86 0.07 0.16
CA GLY A 52 -0.06 1.16 0.72
C GLY A 52 0.29 2.20 -0.34
N THR A 53 0.83 1.75 -1.47
CA THR A 53 1.30 2.59 -2.58
C THR A 53 1.07 1.90 -3.92
N ALA A 54 0.78 2.67 -4.97
CA ALA A 54 0.81 2.14 -6.33
C ALA A 54 2.26 1.83 -6.74
N ILE A 55 2.54 0.58 -7.10
CA ILE A 55 3.87 0.19 -7.61
C ILE A 55 4.02 0.76 -9.03
N TYR A 56 4.95 1.69 -9.19
CA TYR A 56 5.16 2.43 -10.42
C TYR A 56 6.49 2.05 -11.08
N TYR A 57 6.43 1.55 -12.32
CA TYR A 57 7.61 1.12 -13.08
C TYR A 57 8.29 2.28 -13.85
N GLY A 58 7.66 3.45 -13.94
CA GLY A 58 8.11 4.57 -14.78
C GLY A 58 7.51 4.56 -16.18
N ALA A 59 6.95 5.69 -16.62
CA ALA A 59 6.38 5.82 -17.96
C ALA A 59 7.48 5.69 -19.03
N ILE A 60 8.63 6.32 -18.77
CA ILE A 60 9.79 6.27 -19.67
C ILE A 60 10.39 4.87 -19.73
N VAL A 61 10.48 4.18 -18.59
CA VAL A 61 11.00 2.80 -18.53
C VAL A 61 10.09 1.86 -19.32
N CYS A 62 8.77 1.93 -19.14
CA CYS A 62 7.82 1.13 -19.91
C CYS A 62 7.90 1.42 -21.42
N PHE A 63 8.06 2.68 -21.81
CA PHE A 63 8.26 3.08 -23.20
C PHE A 63 9.56 2.51 -23.79
N LEU A 64 10.68 2.67 -23.08
CA LEU A 64 11.97 2.12 -23.49
C LEU A 64 11.98 0.59 -23.51
N PHE A 65 11.23 -0.07 -22.61
CA PHE A 65 11.02 -1.51 -22.60
C PHE A 65 10.38 -1.98 -23.91
N VAL A 66 9.29 -1.32 -24.34
CA VAL A 66 8.62 -1.63 -25.62
C VAL A 66 9.57 -1.39 -26.79
N MET A 67 10.34 -0.30 -26.77
CA MET A 67 11.37 -0.04 -27.78
C MET A 67 12.44 -1.16 -27.80
N GLY A 68 12.87 -1.62 -26.63
CA GLY A 68 13.83 -2.71 -26.45
C GLY A 68 13.39 -4.01 -27.12
N LEU A 69 12.09 -4.33 -27.14
CA LEU A 69 11.56 -5.50 -27.84
C LEU A 69 11.89 -5.49 -29.35
N PHE A 70 11.91 -4.32 -29.97
CA PHE A 70 12.15 -4.17 -31.42
C PHE A 70 13.64 -4.07 -31.77
N LEU A 71 14.43 -3.42 -30.90
CA LEU A 71 15.84 -3.13 -31.17
C LEU A 71 16.80 -4.22 -30.70
N VAL A 72 16.51 -4.88 -29.56
CA VAL A 72 17.42 -5.88 -28.99
C VAL A 72 17.37 -7.18 -29.82
N PRO A 73 18.52 -7.68 -30.33
CA PRO A 73 18.57 -8.99 -30.98
C PRO A 73 18.64 -10.13 -29.97
N GLY A 74 18.31 -11.35 -30.42
CA GLY A 74 18.47 -12.58 -29.64
C GLY A 74 17.29 -13.00 -28.78
N SER A 75 17.47 -14.11 -28.05
CA SER A 75 16.45 -14.72 -27.18
C SER A 75 16.31 -14.01 -25.82
N LEU A 76 17.35 -13.30 -25.37
CA LEU A 76 17.37 -12.64 -24.07
C LEU A 76 16.21 -11.65 -23.88
N LYS A 77 15.83 -10.88 -24.91
CA LYS A 77 14.69 -9.97 -24.82
C LYS A 77 13.36 -10.71 -24.56
N TRP A 78 13.20 -11.93 -25.08
CA TRP A 78 11.99 -12.71 -24.90
C TRP A 78 11.96 -13.35 -23.51
N TRP A 79 13.11 -13.73 -22.96
CA TRP A 79 13.22 -14.13 -21.56
C TRP A 79 12.91 -12.97 -20.60
N LEU A 80 13.43 -11.77 -20.86
CA LEU A 80 13.14 -10.59 -20.05
C LEU A 80 11.68 -10.15 -20.18
N ALA A 81 11.13 -10.15 -21.39
CA ALA A 81 9.74 -9.77 -21.64
C ALA A 81 8.77 -10.82 -21.08
N GLY A 82 9.00 -12.09 -21.38
CA GLY A 82 8.19 -13.20 -20.88
C GLY A 82 8.25 -13.30 -19.36
N GLY A 83 9.45 -13.25 -18.78
CA GLY A 83 9.65 -13.25 -17.33
C GLY A 83 9.05 -12.02 -16.65
N GLY A 84 9.24 -10.83 -17.21
CA GLY A 84 8.64 -9.59 -16.70
C GLY A 84 7.11 -9.63 -16.71
N MET A 85 6.51 -10.04 -17.84
CA MET A 85 5.06 -10.18 -17.96
C MET A 85 4.50 -11.30 -17.07
N PHE A 86 5.23 -12.40 -16.92
CA PHE A 86 4.90 -13.46 -15.97
C PHE A 86 4.84 -12.93 -14.55
N MET A 87 5.84 -12.18 -14.09
CA MET A 87 5.84 -11.57 -12.75
C MET A 87 4.69 -10.58 -12.54
N VAL A 88 4.32 -9.82 -13.58
CA VAL A 88 3.14 -8.95 -13.56
C VAL A 88 1.84 -9.77 -13.43
N SER A 89 1.74 -10.91 -14.14
CA SER A 89 0.56 -11.78 -14.07
C SER A 89 0.38 -12.43 -12.69
N LEU A 90 1.49 -12.77 -12.02
CA LEU A 90 1.44 -13.28 -10.64
C LEU A 90 0.85 -12.22 -9.70
N ALA A 91 1.25 -10.96 -9.87
CA ALA A 91 0.79 -9.87 -9.01
C ALA A 91 -0.73 -9.62 -9.03
N TRP A 92 -1.46 -10.17 -10.01
CA TRP A 92 -2.92 -10.09 -10.06
C TRP A 92 -3.63 -11.00 -9.04
N GLY A 93 -2.90 -11.92 -8.39
CA GLY A 93 -3.42 -12.80 -7.33
C GLY A 93 -4.68 -13.54 -7.78
N LYS A 94 -5.73 -13.51 -6.93
CA LYS A 94 -7.03 -14.15 -7.18
C LYS A 94 -7.73 -13.78 -8.49
N ASN A 95 -7.31 -12.72 -9.18
CA ASN A 95 -7.91 -12.32 -10.45
C ASN A 95 -7.33 -13.09 -11.66
N PHE A 96 -6.34 -13.96 -11.44
CA PHE A 96 -5.69 -14.73 -12.50
C PHE A 96 -5.57 -16.21 -12.13
N PHE A 97 -6.16 -17.08 -12.95
CA PHE A 97 -6.30 -18.53 -12.69
C PHE A 97 -4.98 -19.25 -12.39
N LEU A 98 -3.85 -18.77 -12.95
CA LEU A 98 -2.56 -19.40 -12.74
C LEU A 98 -2.11 -19.30 -11.27
N ASN A 99 -2.54 -18.27 -10.55
CA ASN A 99 -2.20 -18.11 -9.14
C ASN A 99 -2.85 -19.20 -8.28
N ASP A 100 -4.05 -19.66 -8.63
CA ASP A 100 -4.73 -20.76 -7.92
C ASP A 100 -3.94 -22.07 -8.13
N ILE A 101 -3.52 -22.34 -9.36
CA ILE A 101 -2.67 -23.51 -9.67
C ILE A 101 -1.35 -23.45 -8.90
N LEU A 102 -0.69 -22.29 -8.86
CA LEU A 102 0.56 -22.14 -8.13
C LEU A 102 0.33 -22.25 -6.61
N TYR A 103 -0.78 -21.73 -6.10
CA TYR A 103 -1.12 -21.82 -4.69
C TYR A 103 -1.35 -23.26 -4.23
N ASP A 104 -2.05 -24.06 -5.05
CA ASP A 104 -2.42 -25.43 -4.71
C ASP A 104 -1.27 -26.43 -4.92
N TYR A 105 -0.49 -26.27 -5.99
CA TYR A 105 0.50 -27.28 -6.40
C TYR A 105 1.96 -26.88 -6.15
N MET A 106 2.30 -25.58 -6.08
CA MET A 106 3.68 -25.16 -5.91
C MET A 106 4.05 -25.11 -4.42
N PRO A 107 5.06 -25.88 -3.98
CA PRO A 107 5.47 -25.87 -2.58
C PRO A 107 5.92 -24.46 -2.18
N MET A 108 5.56 -24.06 -0.96
CA MET A 108 5.88 -22.76 -0.36
C MET A 108 5.22 -21.52 -1.01
N PHE A 109 4.51 -21.65 -2.14
CA PHE A 109 3.84 -20.49 -2.75
C PHE A 109 2.75 -19.91 -1.85
N SER A 110 2.00 -20.77 -1.15
CA SER A 110 1.02 -20.36 -0.13
C SER A 110 1.63 -19.67 1.11
N LYS A 111 2.95 -19.58 1.21
CA LYS A 111 3.67 -18.87 2.28
C LYS A 111 4.06 -17.44 1.89
N PHE A 112 3.85 -17.02 0.63
CA PHE A 112 4.07 -15.62 0.25
C PHE A 112 2.99 -14.72 0.85
N ARG A 113 3.43 -13.72 1.62
CA ARG A 113 2.54 -12.75 2.28
C ARG A 113 1.69 -11.93 1.29
N ALA A 114 2.28 -11.57 0.15
CA ALA A 114 1.62 -10.79 -0.88
C ALA A 114 2.21 -11.11 -2.25
N VAL A 115 1.37 -11.53 -3.19
CA VAL A 115 1.78 -11.87 -4.56
C VAL A 115 2.27 -10.62 -5.32
N SER A 116 1.90 -9.42 -4.86
CA SER A 116 2.39 -8.14 -5.38
C SER A 116 3.91 -7.95 -5.24
N MET A 117 4.60 -8.70 -4.36
CA MET A 117 6.06 -8.66 -4.26
C MET A 117 6.75 -9.13 -5.55
N ALA A 118 6.09 -9.96 -6.38
CA ALA A 118 6.61 -10.38 -7.67
C ALA A 118 6.89 -9.19 -8.61
N LEU A 119 6.16 -8.07 -8.44
CA LEU A 119 6.38 -6.85 -9.22
C LEU A 119 7.78 -6.27 -9.02
N GLY A 120 8.44 -6.50 -7.87
CA GLY A 120 9.82 -6.05 -7.68
C GLY A 120 10.79 -6.69 -8.68
N ILE A 121 10.67 -8.01 -8.89
CA ILE A 121 11.47 -8.74 -9.89
C ILE A 121 11.03 -8.37 -11.30
N GLY A 122 9.72 -8.23 -11.53
CA GLY A 122 9.18 -7.75 -12.81
C GLY A 122 9.74 -6.39 -13.22
N GLN A 123 9.86 -5.46 -12.27
CA GLN A 123 10.43 -4.13 -12.51
C GLN A 123 11.89 -4.20 -12.97
N LEU A 124 12.69 -5.11 -12.41
CA LEU A 124 14.08 -5.33 -12.84
C LEU A 124 14.13 -5.78 -14.30
N CYS A 125 13.29 -6.74 -14.70
CA CYS A 125 13.21 -7.20 -16.10
C CYS A 125 12.89 -6.04 -17.06
N PHE A 126 11.96 -5.17 -16.66
CA PHE A 126 11.59 -4.00 -17.45
C PHE A 126 12.75 -3.00 -17.56
N ALA A 127 13.42 -2.70 -16.45
CA ALA A 127 14.55 -1.78 -16.41
C ALA A 127 15.74 -2.28 -17.24
N VAL A 128 16.07 -3.58 -17.16
CA VAL A 128 17.17 -4.17 -17.93
C VAL A 128 16.89 -4.08 -19.43
N LEU A 129 15.70 -4.48 -19.88
CA LEU A 129 15.36 -4.42 -21.30
C LEU A 129 15.25 -2.97 -21.80
N ALA A 130 14.78 -2.04 -20.97
CA ALA A 130 14.77 -0.61 -21.28
C ALA A 130 16.20 -0.06 -21.48
N ALA A 131 17.14 -0.40 -20.59
CA ALA A 131 18.54 0.00 -20.71
C ALA A 131 19.20 -0.58 -21.97
N MET A 132 18.97 -1.87 -22.26
CA MET A 132 19.44 -2.52 -23.49
C MET A 132 18.83 -1.87 -24.74
N GLY A 133 17.55 -1.51 -24.70
CA GLY A 133 16.86 -0.80 -25.78
C GLY A 133 17.51 0.55 -26.07
N LEU A 134 17.81 1.32 -25.02
CA LEU A 134 18.50 2.60 -25.14
C LEU A 134 19.94 2.44 -25.66
N GLN A 135 20.66 1.41 -25.20
CA GLN A 135 21.99 1.07 -25.70
C GLN A 135 21.95 0.72 -27.19
N LYS A 136 21.00 -0.12 -27.63
CA LYS A 136 20.85 -0.52 -29.03
C LYS A 136 20.38 0.62 -29.94
N LEU A 137 19.74 1.65 -29.38
CA LEU A 137 19.48 2.87 -30.14
C LEU A 137 20.78 3.60 -30.52
N ALA A 138 21.79 3.58 -29.66
CA ALA A 138 23.08 4.21 -29.91
C ALA A 138 24.05 3.36 -30.76
N ASP A 139 23.71 2.10 -31.02
CA ASP A 139 24.54 1.13 -31.71
C ASP A 139 24.65 1.43 -33.23
N PRO A 140 25.85 1.63 -33.80
CA PRO A 140 26.02 1.96 -35.21
C PRO A 140 25.55 0.85 -36.16
N ASP A 141 25.50 -0.41 -35.72
CA ASP A 141 25.18 -1.56 -36.57
C ASP A 141 23.70 -1.63 -36.97
N ILE A 142 22.84 -0.86 -36.28
CA ILE A 142 21.40 -0.85 -36.55
C ILE A 142 21.05 0.32 -37.46
N ALA A 143 20.40 0.02 -38.59
CA ALA A 143 19.93 1.02 -39.55
C ALA A 143 19.05 2.09 -38.89
N VAL A 144 19.27 3.35 -39.26
CA VAL A 144 18.56 4.52 -38.70
C VAL A 144 17.04 4.41 -38.90
N ASP A 145 16.59 3.88 -40.04
CA ASP A 145 15.16 3.71 -40.32
C ASP A 145 14.50 2.70 -39.38
N ARG A 146 15.23 1.63 -39.01
CA ARG A 146 14.77 0.67 -38.00
C ARG A 146 14.66 1.33 -36.63
N LYS A 147 15.60 2.20 -36.26
CA LYS A 147 15.56 2.97 -35.01
C LYS A 147 14.38 3.93 -34.97
N LYS A 148 14.17 4.71 -36.04
CA LYS A 148 13.02 5.63 -36.17
C LYS A 148 11.70 4.88 -36.10
N ARG A 149 11.59 3.74 -36.79
CA ARG A 149 10.38 2.90 -36.75
C ARG A 149 10.12 2.35 -35.36
N ALA A 150 11.14 1.80 -34.69
CA ALA A 150 11.01 1.32 -33.32
C ALA A 150 10.60 2.43 -32.35
N LEU A 151 11.17 3.62 -32.49
CA LEU A 151 10.83 4.81 -31.71
C LEU A 151 9.38 5.24 -31.91
N MET A 152 8.92 5.36 -33.16
CA MET A 152 7.54 5.75 -33.47
C MET A 152 6.51 4.71 -32.99
N ILE A 153 6.78 3.42 -33.19
CA ILE A 153 5.89 2.34 -32.76
C ILE A 153 5.82 2.30 -31.23
N SER A 154 6.96 2.36 -30.54
CA SER A 154 6.99 2.33 -29.06
C SER A 154 6.31 3.56 -28.46
N ALA A 155 6.58 4.77 -28.99
CA ALA A 155 5.91 5.99 -28.53
C ALA A 155 4.39 5.94 -28.80
N GLY A 156 3.99 5.53 -30.01
CA GLY A 156 2.58 5.37 -30.37
C GLY A 156 1.87 4.35 -29.50
N PHE A 157 2.49 3.20 -29.24
CA PHE A 157 1.95 2.17 -28.35
C PHE A 157 1.79 2.68 -26.91
N SER A 158 2.82 3.33 -26.35
CA SER A 158 2.75 3.86 -24.99
C SER A 158 1.71 4.98 -24.86
N VAL A 159 1.62 5.89 -25.83
CA VAL A 159 0.60 6.95 -25.85
C VAL A 159 -0.80 6.36 -26.01
N PHE A 160 -0.97 5.35 -26.88
CA PHE A 160 -2.25 4.65 -27.04
C PHE A 160 -2.77 4.09 -25.71
N TRP A 161 -1.91 3.42 -24.92
CA TRP A 161 -2.30 2.95 -23.58
C TRP A 161 -2.61 4.08 -22.59
N CYS A 162 -1.94 5.23 -22.70
CA CYS A 162 -2.29 6.40 -21.90
C CYS A 162 -3.67 6.96 -22.28
N LEU A 163 -3.99 7.03 -23.57
CA LEU A 163 -5.29 7.46 -24.07
C LEU A 163 -6.40 6.48 -23.68
N LEU A 164 -6.14 5.17 -23.73
CA LEU A 164 -7.06 4.17 -23.21
C LEU A 164 -7.32 4.37 -21.71
N ALA A 165 -6.30 4.66 -20.91
CA ALA A 165 -6.47 4.94 -19.49
C ALA A 165 -7.35 6.19 -19.24
N ILE A 166 -7.27 7.21 -20.11
CA ILE A 166 -8.14 8.40 -20.06
C ILE A 166 -9.59 8.03 -20.40
N ALA A 167 -9.79 7.21 -21.44
CA ALA A 167 -11.12 6.82 -21.90
C ALA A 167 -11.85 5.91 -20.89
N PHE A 168 -11.11 5.00 -20.25
CA PHE A 168 -11.62 4.04 -19.28
C PHE A 168 -11.32 4.44 -17.82
N ALA A 169 -11.22 5.74 -17.54
CA ALA A 169 -11.01 6.21 -16.17
C ALA A 169 -12.17 5.75 -15.27
N PRO A 170 -11.91 5.15 -14.09
CA PRO A 170 -12.95 4.56 -13.26
C PRO A 170 -13.86 5.64 -12.68
N GLY A 171 -15.15 5.53 -12.97
CA GLY A 171 -16.19 6.40 -12.42
C GLY A 171 -16.91 5.82 -11.20
N GLY A 172 -16.54 4.61 -10.75
CA GLY A 172 -17.20 3.92 -9.64
C GLY A 172 -16.22 3.05 -8.84
N GLY A 173 -16.55 2.81 -7.58
CA GLY A 173 -15.74 2.02 -6.66
C GLY A 173 -16.59 1.25 -5.63
N PRO A 174 -15.99 0.26 -4.95
CA PRO A 174 -16.71 -0.65 -4.05
C PRO A 174 -17.25 0.04 -2.79
N ARG A 175 -16.77 1.24 -2.47
CA ARG A 175 -17.15 2.01 -1.27
C ARG A 175 -18.08 3.18 -1.57
N ASP A 176 -18.54 3.31 -2.81
CA ASP A 176 -19.42 4.43 -3.22
C ASP A 176 -20.76 4.41 -2.50
N GLU A 177 -21.22 3.22 -2.10
CA GLU A 177 -22.45 3.03 -1.32
C GLU A 177 -22.41 3.76 0.03
N MET A 178 -21.23 3.88 0.64
CA MET A 178 -21.04 4.61 1.89
C MET A 178 -21.37 6.10 1.79
N LEU A 179 -21.40 6.66 0.57
CA LEU A 179 -21.68 8.07 0.30
C LEU A 179 -23.03 8.29 -0.37
N GLN A 180 -23.91 7.29 -0.45
CA GLN A 180 -25.25 7.46 -1.03
C GLN A 180 -26.07 8.56 -0.34
N GLN A 181 -25.88 8.73 0.97
CA GLN A 181 -26.55 9.77 1.76
C GLN A 181 -25.89 11.16 1.63
N ALA A 182 -24.79 11.28 0.87
CA ALA A 182 -24.05 12.51 0.66
C ALA A 182 -23.73 12.72 -0.84
N PRO A 183 -24.74 13.09 -1.66
CA PRO A 183 -24.61 13.14 -3.11
C PRO A 183 -23.49 14.09 -3.60
N ASP A 184 -23.26 15.20 -2.91
CA ASP A 184 -22.17 16.13 -3.25
C ASP A 184 -20.79 15.47 -3.10
N LEU A 185 -20.59 14.66 -2.05
CA LEU A 185 -19.32 13.96 -1.81
C LEU A 185 -19.13 12.84 -2.83
N LEU A 186 -20.21 12.13 -3.18
CA LEU A 186 -20.17 11.11 -4.22
C LEU A 186 -19.83 11.71 -5.59
N ALA A 187 -20.40 12.88 -5.94
CA ALA A 187 -20.08 13.58 -7.17
C ALA A 187 -18.61 14.04 -7.20
N ALA A 188 -18.12 14.63 -6.10
CA ALA A 188 -16.72 15.04 -5.95
C ALA A 188 -15.77 13.84 -6.08
N LEU A 189 -16.06 12.73 -5.40
CA LEU A 189 -15.28 11.49 -5.47
C LEU A 189 -15.15 10.96 -6.91
N LYS A 190 -16.26 10.88 -7.64
CA LYS A 190 -16.26 10.38 -9.03
C LYS A 190 -15.47 11.30 -9.97
N SER A 191 -15.63 12.61 -9.80
CA SER A 191 -14.89 13.61 -10.57
C SER A 191 -13.38 13.52 -10.31
N ASP A 192 -12.99 13.44 -9.04
CA ASP A 192 -11.58 13.38 -8.63
C ASP A 192 -10.89 12.11 -9.11
N ARG A 193 -11.54 10.94 -9.00
CA ARG A 193 -11.00 9.68 -9.55
C ARG A 193 -10.69 9.79 -11.03
N ALA A 194 -11.62 10.32 -11.82
CA ALA A 194 -11.41 10.51 -13.25
C ALA A 194 -10.32 11.55 -13.54
N SER A 195 -10.29 12.65 -12.78
CA SER A 195 -9.31 13.72 -12.90
C SER A 195 -7.88 13.24 -12.60
N LEU A 196 -7.69 12.45 -11.54
CA LEU A 196 -6.40 11.90 -11.14
C LEU A 196 -5.82 10.96 -12.22
N VAL A 197 -6.65 10.07 -12.78
CA VAL A 197 -6.22 9.19 -13.88
C VAL A 197 -5.84 9.99 -15.12
N ARG A 198 -6.64 11.01 -15.47
CA ARG A 198 -6.34 11.89 -16.61
C ARG A 198 -5.04 12.66 -16.40
N SER A 199 -4.84 13.24 -15.22
CA SER A 199 -3.62 13.96 -14.86
C SER A 199 -2.38 13.06 -14.97
N ASP A 200 -2.45 11.84 -14.43
CA ASP A 200 -1.36 10.87 -14.54
C ASP A 200 -1.07 10.45 -15.98
N ALA A 201 -2.12 10.28 -16.79
CA ALA A 201 -1.98 9.93 -18.20
C ALA A 201 -1.33 11.06 -19.00
N PHE A 202 -1.79 12.31 -18.86
CA PHE A 202 -1.18 13.45 -19.54
C PHE A 202 0.27 13.67 -19.11
N ARG A 203 0.57 13.55 -17.81
CA ARG A 203 1.95 13.61 -17.29
C ARG A 203 2.82 12.54 -17.95
N SER A 204 2.34 11.31 -18.02
CA SER A 204 3.08 10.19 -18.62
C SER A 204 3.28 10.40 -20.12
N ILE A 205 2.27 10.89 -20.85
CA ILE A 205 2.39 11.26 -22.27
C ILE A 205 3.48 12.33 -22.43
N GLY A 206 3.48 13.37 -21.60
CA GLY A 206 4.50 14.42 -21.62
C GLY A 206 5.92 13.85 -21.47
N PHE A 207 6.13 12.97 -20.48
CA PHE A 207 7.42 12.31 -20.27
C PHE A 207 7.84 11.40 -21.42
N ILE A 208 6.91 10.61 -21.97
CA ILE A 208 7.17 9.73 -23.13
C ILE A 208 7.56 10.56 -24.35
N LEU A 209 6.80 11.62 -24.65
CA LEU A 209 7.08 12.49 -25.80
C LEU A 209 8.39 13.24 -25.64
N ALA A 210 8.72 13.71 -24.44
CA ALA A 210 10.00 14.35 -24.16
C ALA A 210 11.18 13.37 -24.34
N ALA A 211 11.08 12.14 -23.82
CA ALA A 211 12.09 11.11 -24.05
C ALA A 211 12.22 10.76 -25.54
N ALA A 212 11.09 10.63 -26.24
CA ALA A 212 11.07 10.36 -27.67
C ALA A 212 11.69 11.51 -28.50
N ALA A 213 11.47 12.77 -28.11
CA ALA A 213 12.06 13.93 -28.75
C ALA A 213 13.60 13.95 -28.59
N LEU A 214 14.11 13.65 -27.39
CA LEU A 214 15.56 13.53 -27.15
C LEU A 214 16.21 12.46 -28.04
N MET A 215 15.55 11.31 -28.15
CA MET A 215 16.00 10.22 -29.02
C MET A 215 15.91 10.60 -30.50
N TRP A 216 14.85 11.31 -30.90
CA TRP A 216 14.71 11.81 -32.27
C TRP A 216 15.82 12.80 -32.65
N PHE A 217 16.16 13.75 -31.77
CA PHE A 217 17.26 14.68 -32.01
C PHE A 217 18.62 13.99 -32.10
N TYR A 218 18.84 12.93 -31.32
CA TYR A 218 20.01 12.07 -31.47
C TYR A 218 20.03 11.40 -32.86
N LEU A 219 18.93 10.80 -33.30
CA LEU A 219 18.83 10.16 -34.62
C LEU A 219 18.96 11.14 -35.80
N LYS A 220 18.66 12.42 -35.60
CA LYS A 220 18.89 13.49 -36.58
C LYS A 220 20.35 14.00 -36.59
N GLY A 221 21.18 13.55 -35.65
CA GLY A 221 22.57 14.00 -35.49
C GLY A 221 22.70 15.33 -34.73
N SER A 222 21.61 15.89 -34.19
CA SER A 222 21.63 17.15 -33.44
C SER A 222 22.08 16.99 -31.98
N LEU A 223 22.13 15.76 -31.48
CA LEU A 223 22.47 15.44 -30.08
C LEU A 223 23.50 14.31 -30.03
N LYS A 224 24.47 14.39 -29.12
CA LYS A 224 25.46 13.31 -28.90
C LYS A 224 24.84 12.19 -28.07
N ALA A 225 25.27 10.93 -28.31
CA ALA A 225 24.75 9.75 -27.63
C ALA A 225 24.86 9.84 -26.10
N GLY A 226 26.03 10.22 -25.57
CA GLY A 226 26.23 10.34 -24.12
C GLY A 226 25.30 11.37 -23.47
N LEU A 227 25.09 12.52 -24.12
CA LEU A 227 24.18 13.54 -23.62
C LEU A 227 22.72 13.09 -23.68
N MET A 228 22.32 12.39 -24.76
CA MET A 228 20.98 11.80 -24.88
C MET A 228 20.70 10.82 -23.73
N VAL A 229 21.64 9.92 -23.43
CA VAL A 229 21.49 8.94 -22.34
C VAL A 229 21.35 9.64 -20.98
N ILE A 230 22.18 10.65 -20.69
CA ILE A 230 22.10 11.41 -19.43
C ILE A 230 20.74 12.11 -19.31
N LEU A 231 20.29 12.79 -20.37
CA LEU A 231 19.02 13.52 -20.34
C LEU A 231 17.82 12.57 -20.17
N VAL A 232 17.81 11.42 -20.85
CA VAL A 232 16.76 10.40 -20.69
C VAL A 232 16.77 9.80 -19.29
N ALA A 233 17.95 9.52 -18.73
CA ALA A 233 18.08 9.01 -17.37
C ALA A 233 17.58 10.02 -16.33
N LEU A 234 17.97 11.29 -16.44
CA LEU A 234 17.47 12.36 -15.57
C LEU A 234 15.94 12.50 -15.68
N LEU A 235 15.41 12.43 -16.90
CA LEU A 235 13.97 12.52 -17.13
C LEU A 235 13.22 11.33 -16.50
N ALA A 236 13.76 10.12 -16.58
CA ALA A 236 13.21 8.93 -15.92
C ALA A 236 13.27 9.01 -14.38
N LEU A 237 14.32 9.63 -13.83
CA LEU A 237 14.44 9.91 -12.40
C LEU A 237 13.40 10.93 -11.94
N VAL A 238 13.22 12.03 -12.67
CA VAL A 238 12.19 13.04 -12.37
C VAL A 238 10.79 12.43 -12.45
N ASP A 239 10.51 11.59 -13.45
CA ASP A 239 9.24 10.87 -13.57
C ASP A 239 8.92 10.04 -12.31
N HIS A 240 9.90 9.27 -11.81
CA HIS A 240 9.75 8.50 -10.57
C HIS A 240 9.63 9.40 -9.35
N TRP A 241 10.52 10.40 -9.22
CA TRP A 241 10.55 11.30 -8.07
C TRP A 241 9.21 11.98 -7.83
N LEU A 242 8.57 12.47 -8.91
CA LEU A 242 7.26 13.10 -8.83
C LEU A 242 6.14 12.17 -8.36
N VAL A 243 6.25 10.85 -8.59
CA VAL A 243 5.29 9.87 -8.07
C VAL A 243 5.63 9.51 -6.63
N CYS A 244 6.91 9.23 -6.33
CA CYS A 244 7.36 8.89 -4.99
C CYS A 244 7.05 9.99 -3.97
N ASN A 245 7.19 11.26 -4.34
CA ASN A 245 6.92 12.40 -3.46
C ASN A 245 5.44 12.53 -3.05
N ARG A 246 4.51 11.85 -3.74
CA ARG A 246 3.09 11.81 -3.38
C ARG A 246 2.83 10.96 -2.13
N THR A 247 3.69 9.95 -1.91
CA THR A 247 3.64 9.07 -0.74
C THR A 247 4.69 9.45 0.30
N LEU A 248 5.85 9.95 -0.09
CA LEU A 248 6.94 10.32 0.81
C LEU A 248 7.09 11.83 0.90
N SER A 249 6.00 12.53 1.23
CA SER A 249 6.00 13.99 1.37
C SER A 249 6.75 14.44 2.63
N SER A 250 7.11 15.73 2.69
CA SER A 250 7.77 16.35 3.84
C SER A 250 7.02 16.12 5.17
N ASP A 251 5.70 16.02 5.09
CA ASP A 251 4.81 15.83 6.25
C ASP A 251 5.00 14.47 6.93
N ASN A 252 5.60 13.50 6.25
CA ASN A 252 5.84 12.15 6.77
C ASN A 252 7.17 12.02 7.51
N TYR A 253 8.02 13.06 7.49
CA TYR A 253 9.32 13.03 8.16
C TYR A 253 9.20 13.62 9.56
N GLU A 254 9.60 12.83 10.55
CA GLU A 254 9.67 13.24 11.95
C GLU A 254 11.11 13.59 12.33
N VAL A 255 11.26 14.48 13.31
CA VAL A 255 12.59 14.77 13.87
C VAL A 255 13.06 13.54 14.63
N LYS A 256 14.30 13.09 14.40
CA LYS A 256 14.88 11.90 15.05
C LYS A 256 14.69 11.89 16.57
N LYS A 257 14.78 13.06 17.21
CA LYS A 257 14.57 13.23 18.66
C LYS A 257 13.14 12.86 19.08
N GLU A 258 12.14 13.20 18.29
CA GLU A 258 10.74 12.87 18.55
C GLU A 258 10.46 11.40 18.27
N ALA A 259 10.92 10.90 17.11
CA ALA A 259 10.74 9.51 16.70
C ALA A 259 11.40 8.48 17.66
N THR A 260 12.46 8.88 18.37
CA THR A 260 13.16 8.02 19.35
C THR A 260 12.86 8.37 20.80
N ALA A 261 12.02 9.37 21.05
CA ALA A 261 11.62 9.71 22.41
C ALA A 261 10.84 8.53 23.01
N ALA A 262 11.23 8.12 24.21
CA ALA A 262 10.42 7.17 24.96
C ALA A 262 9.03 7.79 25.18
N PRO A 263 7.94 7.02 24.99
CA PRO A 263 6.60 7.50 25.29
C PRO A 263 6.50 8.02 26.73
N ALA A 264 5.72 9.08 26.93
CA ALA A 264 5.48 9.61 28.27
C ALA A 264 4.51 8.72 29.04
N ALA A 265 4.85 8.40 30.29
CA ALA A 265 3.95 7.68 31.18
C ALA A 265 2.71 8.54 31.50
N GLN A 266 1.54 7.90 31.48
CA GLN A 266 0.26 8.50 31.82
C GLN A 266 -0.09 8.24 33.29
N PRO A 267 -1.05 8.97 33.89
CA PRO A 267 -1.44 8.78 35.29
C PRO A 267 -1.81 7.33 35.64
N TYR A 268 -2.51 6.64 34.73
CA TYR A 268 -2.87 5.23 34.91
C TYR A 268 -1.66 4.29 34.91
N ASP A 269 -0.57 4.62 34.21
CA ASP A 269 0.64 3.79 34.25
C ASP A 269 1.33 3.91 35.61
N LEU A 270 1.36 5.13 36.15
CA LEU A 270 1.91 5.40 37.47
C LEU A 270 1.09 4.71 38.56
N GLN A 271 -0.23 4.69 38.41
CA GLN A 271 -1.14 3.94 39.30
C GLN A 271 -0.85 2.44 39.24
N ILE A 272 -0.79 1.84 38.05
CA ILE A 272 -0.54 0.39 37.89
C ILE A 272 0.85 0.00 38.40
N LYS A 273 1.87 0.85 38.21
CA LYS A 273 3.24 0.63 38.71
C LYS A 273 3.37 0.56 40.24
N GLN A 274 2.33 0.93 40.99
CA GLN A 274 2.30 0.73 42.43
C GLN A 274 2.11 -0.74 42.81
N ASP A 275 1.57 -1.56 41.90
CA ASP A 275 1.50 -3.01 42.07
C ASP A 275 2.90 -3.63 42.01
N LYS A 276 3.28 -4.35 43.06
CA LYS A 276 4.59 -4.99 43.21
C LYS A 276 4.66 -6.37 42.56
N ASP A 277 3.53 -6.91 42.12
CA ASP A 277 3.50 -8.18 41.40
C ASP A 277 4.29 -8.06 40.09
N LEU A 278 5.23 -8.97 39.87
CA LEU A 278 6.13 -8.90 38.72
C LEU A 278 5.51 -9.52 37.46
N LEU A 279 4.45 -10.32 37.56
CA LEU A 279 4.03 -11.23 36.48
C LEU A 279 2.66 -10.93 35.87
N TYR A 280 1.99 -9.86 36.30
CA TYR A 280 0.73 -9.45 35.70
C TYR A 280 0.89 -8.92 34.27
N ARG A 281 -0.21 -8.94 33.50
CA ARG A 281 -0.33 -8.27 32.20
C ARG A 281 -1.35 -7.14 32.23
N VAL A 282 -1.25 -6.27 31.24
CA VAL A 282 -2.16 -5.12 31.03
C VAL A 282 -2.74 -5.17 29.62
N LEU A 283 -4.05 -4.95 29.51
CA LEU A 283 -4.73 -4.75 28.24
C LEU A 283 -5.09 -3.25 28.12
N ASP A 284 -4.53 -2.58 27.11
CA ASP A 284 -4.63 -1.12 26.97
C ASP A 284 -5.37 -0.72 25.69
N TYR A 285 -6.56 -0.14 25.86
CA TYR A 285 -7.37 0.47 24.80
C TYR A 285 -7.26 2.00 24.77
N SER A 286 -6.55 2.63 25.72
CA SER A 286 -6.41 4.09 25.77
C SER A 286 -5.49 4.64 24.68
N ARG A 287 -4.54 3.83 24.19
CA ARG A 287 -3.56 4.21 23.17
C ARG A 287 -3.91 3.66 21.78
N GLY A 288 -5.20 3.49 21.50
CA GLY A 288 -5.71 3.03 20.22
C GLY A 288 -6.01 1.53 20.19
N LYS A 289 -5.76 0.91 19.04
CA LYS A 289 -6.21 -0.46 18.76
C LYS A 289 -5.38 -1.51 19.49
N MET A 290 -6.04 -2.52 20.05
CA MET A 290 -5.38 -3.63 20.76
C MET A 290 -4.33 -4.31 19.86
N THR A 291 -4.65 -4.56 18.60
CA THR A 291 -3.77 -5.33 17.71
C THR A 291 -2.61 -4.54 17.12
N THR A 292 -2.50 -3.24 17.41
CA THR A 292 -1.42 -2.37 16.91
C THR A 292 -0.74 -1.52 17.99
N ASN A 293 -1.33 -1.40 19.19
CA ASN A 293 -0.77 -0.62 20.30
C ASN A 293 0.48 -1.32 20.86
N ALA A 294 1.65 -0.86 20.44
CA ALA A 294 2.95 -1.29 20.97
C ALA A 294 3.42 -0.43 22.16
N THR A 295 2.84 0.76 22.32
CA THR A 295 3.30 1.76 23.29
C THR A 295 3.14 1.30 24.73
N ALA A 296 2.08 0.56 25.04
CA ALA A 296 1.85 0.00 26.37
C ALA A 296 3.03 -0.85 26.88
N SER A 297 3.77 -1.50 25.98
CA SER A 297 4.92 -2.35 26.30
C SER A 297 6.13 -1.60 26.87
N TYR A 298 6.19 -0.27 26.72
CA TYR A 298 7.21 0.55 27.40
C TYR A 298 7.00 0.61 28.92
N PHE A 299 5.78 0.37 29.39
CA PHE A 299 5.41 0.56 30.79
C PHE A 299 5.01 -0.74 31.48
N HIS A 300 4.36 -1.65 30.76
CA HIS A 300 3.77 -2.87 31.32
C HIS A 300 3.97 -4.07 30.39
N LYS A 301 3.77 -5.28 30.91
CA LYS A 301 3.65 -6.50 30.09
C LYS A 301 2.32 -6.47 29.35
N SER A 302 2.30 -5.94 28.13
CA SER A 302 1.07 -5.73 27.38
C SER A 302 0.54 -7.03 26.74
N LEU A 303 -0.78 -7.21 26.74
CA LEU A 303 -1.47 -8.16 25.85
C LEU A 303 -1.67 -7.57 24.44
N SER A 304 -1.56 -6.25 24.30
CA SER A 304 -1.68 -5.53 23.03
C SER A 304 -0.39 -5.64 22.20
N GLY A 305 -0.50 -5.38 20.89
CA GLY A 305 0.64 -5.29 19.98
C GLY A 305 0.43 -5.91 18.61
N TYR A 306 1.29 -5.51 17.68
CA TYR A 306 1.30 -6.03 16.30
C TYR A 306 2.20 -7.25 16.15
N HIS A 307 1.67 -8.28 15.51
CA HIS A 307 2.42 -9.44 15.06
C HIS A 307 1.92 -9.80 13.66
N ALA A 308 2.82 -10.02 12.69
CA ALA A 308 2.42 -10.23 11.29
C ALA A 308 1.85 -11.64 11.02
N ALA A 309 2.25 -12.64 11.83
CA ALA A 309 1.80 -14.02 11.73
C ALA A 309 1.03 -14.42 13.01
N LYS A 310 -0.19 -13.91 13.18
CA LYS A 310 -1.05 -14.28 14.31
C LYS A 310 -1.73 -15.61 14.02
N LEU A 311 -1.96 -16.41 15.07
CA LEU A 311 -2.77 -17.62 14.98
C LEU A 311 -4.22 -17.23 14.71
N GLN A 312 -4.90 -17.90 13.76
CA GLN A 312 -6.31 -17.61 13.43
C GLN A 312 -7.20 -17.63 14.67
N ARG A 313 -7.05 -18.66 15.53
CA ARG A 313 -7.79 -18.76 16.80
C ARG A 313 -7.60 -17.58 17.75
N TYR A 314 -6.42 -16.94 17.72
CA TYR A 314 -6.19 -15.73 18.49
C TYR A 314 -6.94 -14.55 17.86
N GLN A 315 -6.94 -14.44 16.53
CA GLN A 315 -7.69 -13.42 15.81
C GLN A 315 -9.19 -13.56 16.05
N ASP A 316 -9.75 -14.78 15.97
CA ASP A 316 -11.17 -15.04 16.25
C ASP A 316 -11.55 -14.62 17.67
N MET A 317 -10.67 -14.87 18.63
CA MET A 317 -10.86 -14.48 20.02
C MET A 317 -10.80 -12.96 20.22
N VAL A 318 -9.90 -12.27 19.52
CA VAL A 318 -9.90 -10.80 19.47
C VAL A 318 -11.21 -10.29 18.87
N ASP A 319 -11.60 -10.77 17.70
CA ASP A 319 -12.77 -10.30 16.96
C ASP A 319 -14.08 -10.56 17.72
N ARG A 320 -14.16 -11.69 18.43
CA ARG A 320 -15.38 -12.10 19.13
C ARG A 320 -15.52 -11.54 20.54
N TYR A 321 -14.43 -11.41 21.28
CA TYR A 321 -14.48 -11.10 22.71
C TYR A 321 -13.81 -9.79 23.09
N PHE A 322 -12.66 -9.47 22.52
CA PHE A 322 -11.93 -8.26 22.90
C PHE A 322 -12.40 -7.03 22.12
N GLY A 323 -12.70 -7.20 20.84
CA GLY A 323 -12.72 -6.10 19.89
C GLY A 323 -11.31 -5.53 19.68
N ASP A 324 -11.01 -5.09 18.46
CA ASP A 324 -9.75 -4.38 18.19
C ASP A 324 -9.77 -2.97 18.81
N VAL A 325 -10.96 -2.40 19.02
CA VAL A 325 -11.23 -1.17 19.77
C VAL A 325 -12.15 -1.53 20.93
N TYR A 326 -12.06 -0.77 22.04
CA TYR A 326 -12.96 -0.97 23.18
C TYR A 326 -14.43 -0.85 22.73
N PRO A 327 -15.29 -1.82 23.09
CA PRO A 327 -16.70 -1.74 22.73
C PRO A 327 -17.38 -0.58 23.47
N GLU A 328 -18.22 0.19 22.76
CA GLU A 328 -18.98 1.29 23.37
C GLU A 328 -19.97 0.79 24.43
N ASP A 329 -20.46 -0.44 24.27
CA ASP A 329 -21.41 -1.07 25.18
C ASP A 329 -20.69 -1.78 26.33
N GLU A 330 -20.81 -1.24 27.54
CA GLU A 330 -20.18 -1.77 28.76
C GLU A 330 -20.66 -3.20 29.12
N ARG A 331 -21.74 -3.71 28.51
CA ARG A 331 -22.16 -5.12 28.68
C ARG A 331 -21.12 -6.13 28.20
N TYR A 332 -20.17 -5.73 27.35
CA TYR A 332 -19.08 -6.59 26.89
C TYR A 332 -17.91 -6.68 27.90
N LEU A 333 -17.78 -5.73 28.82
CA LEU A 333 -16.66 -5.68 29.77
C LEU A 333 -16.50 -6.97 30.60
N PRO A 334 -17.56 -7.59 31.16
CA PRO A 334 -17.40 -8.86 31.87
C PRO A 334 -16.83 -10.00 31.00
N GLY A 335 -17.16 -10.01 29.70
CA GLY A 335 -16.60 -10.97 28.75
C GLY A 335 -15.12 -10.71 28.48
N ILE A 336 -14.76 -9.44 28.27
CA ILE A 336 -13.36 -9.00 28.11
C ILE A 336 -12.54 -9.40 29.33
N LEU A 337 -13.01 -9.10 30.55
CA LEU A 337 -12.30 -9.41 31.79
C LEU A 337 -12.05 -10.92 31.95
N LYS A 338 -13.06 -11.76 31.69
CA LYS A 338 -12.90 -13.22 31.75
C LYS A 338 -11.88 -13.75 30.74
N MET A 339 -11.97 -13.33 29.48
CA MET A 339 -11.07 -13.78 28.43
C MET A 339 -9.65 -13.26 28.64
N ALA A 340 -9.49 -11.99 29.03
CA ALA A 340 -8.20 -11.39 29.37
C ALA A 340 -7.59 -12.06 30.60
N GLY A 341 -8.42 -12.53 31.54
CA GLY A 341 -8.02 -13.25 32.74
C GLY A 341 -7.26 -14.55 32.45
N MET A 342 -7.63 -15.25 31.37
CA MET A 342 -6.91 -16.44 30.88
C MET A 342 -5.46 -16.14 30.45
N PHE A 343 -5.17 -14.88 30.10
CA PHE A 343 -3.85 -14.39 29.73
C PHE A 343 -3.11 -13.70 30.88
N ASN A 344 -3.59 -13.87 32.12
CA ASN A 344 -3.07 -13.20 33.31
C ASN A 344 -3.13 -11.66 33.23
N VAL A 345 -4.12 -11.11 32.53
CA VAL A 345 -4.35 -9.65 32.53
C VAL A 345 -5.00 -9.25 33.84
N LYS A 346 -4.32 -8.42 34.62
CA LYS A 346 -4.80 -7.91 35.91
C LYS A 346 -5.45 -6.53 35.81
N TYR A 347 -5.09 -5.77 34.78
CA TYR A 347 -5.61 -4.43 34.55
C TYR A 347 -6.05 -4.25 33.09
N VAL A 348 -7.27 -3.74 32.89
CA VAL A 348 -7.76 -3.26 31.61
C VAL A 348 -7.85 -1.74 31.67
N ILE A 349 -7.27 -1.04 30.70
CA ILE A 349 -7.31 0.41 30.60
C ILE A 349 -8.30 0.78 29.49
N LYS A 350 -9.38 1.49 29.85
CA LYS A 350 -10.40 1.96 28.91
C LYS A 350 -9.89 3.12 28.04
N PRO A 351 -10.59 3.48 26.94
CA PRO A 351 -10.27 4.67 26.14
C PRO A 351 -10.18 5.97 26.94
N SER A 352 -10.96 6.09 28.02
CA SER A 352 -10.96 7.23 28.94
C SER A 352 -9.70 7.31 29.83
N GLY A 353 -8.86 6.27 29.84
CA GLY A 353 -7.75 6.12 30.79
C GLY A 353 -8.16 5.52 32.15
N GLU A 354 -9.44 5.15 32.32
CA GLU A 354 -9.92 4.45 33.51
C GLU A 354 -9.25 3.07 33.64
N VAL A 355 -8.66 2.79 34.80
CA VAL A 355 -8.06 1.48 35.13
C VAL A 355 -9.11 0.60 35.77
N VAL A 356 -9.44 -0.50 35.11
CA VAL A 356 -10.37 -1.52 35.59
C VAL A 356 -9.56 -2.73 36.08
N PRO A 357 -9.56 -3.03 37.40
CA PRO A 357 -8.99 -4.26 37.91
C PRO A 357 -9.75 -5.49 37.39
N ASN A 358 -9.02 -6.54 37.04
CA ASN A 358 -9.59 -7.78 36.55
C ASN A 358 -9.57 -8.86 37.66
N PRO A 359 -10.69 -9.11 38.35
CA PRO A 359 -10.75 -10.17 39.36
C PRO A 359 -10.70 -11.59 38.77
N ALA A 360 -10.82 -11.73 37.44
CA ALA A 360 -10.76 -13.02 36.75
C ALA A 360 -9.35 -13.42 36.29
N ALA A 361 -8.30 -12.70 36.68
CA ALA A 361 -6.92 -13.05 36.35
C ALA A 361 -6.54 -14.42 36.94
N LEU A 362 -6.22 -15.39 36.06
CA LEU A 362 -5.98 -16.78 36.45
C LEU A 362 -4.51 -17.09 36.79
N GLY A 363 -3.61 -16.10 36.70
CA GLY A 363 -2.17 -16.32 36.86
C GLY A 363 -1.50 -16.85 35.59
N ASN A 364 -0.20 -17.15 35.68
CA ASN A 364 0.60 -17.59 34.52
C ASN A 364 0.23 -18.98 34.01
N ALA A 365 -0.38 -19.80 34.86
CA ALA A 365 -0.85 -21.14 34.54
C ALA A 365 -2.10 -21.42 35.38
N TRP A 366 -3.08 -22.09 34.76
CA TRP A 366 -4.36 -22.37 35.38
C TRP A 366 -4.90 -23.72 34.92
N PHE A 367 -5.69 -24.36 35.78
CA PHE A 367 -6.28 -25.66 35.52
C PHE A 367 -7.65 -25.50 34.85
N VAL A 368 -7.94 -26.38 33.91
CA VAL A 368 -9.29 -26.55 33.34
C VAL A 368 -10.05 -27.60 34.15
N SER A 369 -11.36 -27.38 34.35
CA SER A 369 -12.24 -28.39 34.96
C SER A 369 -12.54 -29.57 34.03
N GLY A 370 -12.29 -29.43 32.72
CA GLY A 370 -12.44 -30.47 31.72
C GLY A 370 -12.19 -29.95 30.31
N PHE A 371 -12.20 -30.85 29.33
CA PHE A 371 -12.14 -30.52 27.91
C PHE A 371 -13.28 -31.21 27.17
N ARG A 372 -13.68 -30.65 26.03
CA ARG A 372 -14.62 -31.27 25.10
C ARG A 372 -13.94 -31.40 23.74
N THR A 373 -13.95 -32.60 23.18
CA THR A 373 -13.52 -32.81 21.81
C THR A 373 -14.68 -32.44 20.88
N VAL A 374 -14.43 -31.51 19.97
CA VAL A 374 -15.36 -31.10 18.92
C VAL A 374 -14.95 -31.75 17.59
N ALA A 375 -15.90 -31.91 16.67
CA ALA A 375 -15.68 -32.68 15.43
C ALA A 375 -14.65 -32.03 14.49
N ASN A 376 -14.55 -30.70 14.49
CA ASN A 376 -13.62 -29.91 13.70
C ASN A 376 -13.27 -28.61 14.44
N ALA A 377 -12.38 -27.81 13.85
CA ALA A 377 -11.91 -26.54 14.43
C ALA A 377 -12.87 -25.35 14.18
N ASP A 378 -13.98 -25.58 13.48
CA ASP A 378 -14.94 -24.57 13.00
C ASP A 378 -16.24 -24.56 13.82
#